data_AF-A0A7S2EDE1-F1
#
_entry.id   AF-A0A7S2EDE1-F1
#
_cell.length_a   1.000
_cell.length_b   1.000
_cell.length_c   1.000
_cell.angle_alpha   90.00
_cell.angle_beta   90.00
_cell.angle_gamma   90.00
#
_symmetry.space_group_name_H-M   'P 1'
#
loop_
_entity.id
_entity.type
_entity.pdbx_description
1 polymer ?
#
loop_
_entity_poly.entity_id
_entity_poly.type
_entity_poly.pdbx_seq_one_letter_code
_entity_poly.pdbx_strand_id
1 'polypeptide(L)'
;GLAEETFRRLRKSGSGSYRFEVKLLMINFVTRVVGNHGLLLLPLYPFLQRYLGSHQRDVTAILAYTVQACHDSVPPDEICGLLKAIAHNFVSERCPEEQMAVGINAARAVCNRVPSVLSLEDEGEGA
;
A
#
# COMPACT_ATOMS: atom_id res chain seq x y z
N GLY A 1 -10.81 17.49 0.37
CA GLY A 1 -11.35 16.83 1.58
C GLY A 1 -10.30 16.71 2.68
N LEU A 2 -10.69 16.29 3.89
CA LEU A 2 -9.78 16.12 5.04
C LEU A 2 -8.63 15.13 4.75
N ALA A 3 -8.93 14.00 4.11
CA ALA A 3 -7.92 13.01 3.73
C ALA A 3 -6.88 13.58 2.75
N GLU A 4 -7.32 14.32 1.73
CA GLU A 4 -6.43 14.99 0.76
C GLU A 4 -5.55 16.05 1.42
N GLU A 5 -6.09 16.85 2.35
CA GLU A 5 -5.33 17.87 3.07
C GLU A 5 -4.21 17.23 3.90
N THR A 6 -4.56 16.22 4.70
CA THR A 6 -3.60 15.47 5.52
C THR A 6 -2.56 14.77 4.64
N PHE A 7 -2.98 14.15 3.54
CA PHE A 7 -2.08 13.50 2.60
C PHE A 7 -1.14 14.49 1.89
N ARG A 8 -1.64 15.68 1.53
CA ARG A 8 -0.82 16.73 0.93
C ARG A 8 0.25 17.24 1.89
N ARG A 9 -0.11 17.42 3.18
CA ARG A 9 0.86 17.76 4.23
C ARG A 9 1.92 16.67 4.36
N LEU A 10 1.48 15.41 4.45
CA LEU A 10 2.37 14.25 4.52
C LEU A 10 3.36 14.19 3.34
N ARG A 11 2.90 14.48 2.10
CA ARG A 11 3.75 14.50 0.90
C ARG A 11 4.73 15.66 0.88
N LYS A 12 4.34 16.85 1.36
CA LYS A 12 5.21 18.03 1.42
C LYS A 12 6.25 17.94 2.53
N SER A 13 5.97 17.16 3.57
CA SER A 13 6.90 16.92 4.66
C SER A 13 8.12 16.14 4.21
N GLY A 14 9.19 16.87 3.89
CA GLY A 14 10.51 16.31 3.63
C GLY A 14 11.05 15.50 4.82
N SER A 15 12.29 15.01 4.70
CA SER A 15 12.90 14.09 5.67
C SER A 15 12.87 14.63 7.12
N GLY A 16 13.02 15.96 7.32
CA GLY A 16 13.06 16.59 8.64
C GLY A 16 11.77 17.23 9.17
N SER A 17 10.65 17.20 8.44
CA SER A 17 9.45 17.96 8.84
C SER A 17 8.65 17.32 9.98
N TYR A 18 8.60 15.99 10.02
CA TYR A 18 7.91 15.24 11.08
C TYR A 18 8.74 14.01 11.46
N ARG A 19 8.72 13.67 12.75
CA ARG A 19 9.21 12.36 13.23
C ARG A 19 8.49 11.24 12.49
N PHE A 20 9.19 10.11 12.29
CA PHE A 20 8.62 8.98 11.56
C PHE A 20 7.33 8.44 12.22
N GLU A 21 7.27 8.41 13.55
CA GLU A 21 6.05 7.96 14.26
C GLU A 21 4.83 8.82 13.91
N VAL A 22 5.02 10.14 13.75
CA VAL A 22 3.95 11.06 13.35
C VAL A 22 3.53 10.81 11.91
N LYS A 23 4.50 10.58 11.00
CA LYS A 23 4.19 10.20 9.62
C LYS A 23 3.39 8.90 9.58
N LEU A 24 3.76 7.91 10.40
CA LEU A 24 3.07 6.63 10.49
C LEU A 24 1.61 6.80 10.98
N LEU A 25 1.36 7.65 11.97
CA LEU A 25 0.02 8.00 12.43
C LEU A 25 -0.80 8.71 11.34
N MET A 26 -0.19 9.64 10.59
CA MET A 26 -0.85 10.31 9.47
C MET A 26 -1.19 9.34 8.34
N ILE A 27 -0.30 8.41 8.02
CA ILE A 27 -0.54 7.34 7.04
C ILE A 27 -1.73 6.49 7.50
N ASN A 28 -1.72 6.01 8.75
CA ASN A 28 -2.82 5.23 9.32
C ASN A 28 -4.15 5.98 9.20
N PHE A 29 -4.18 7.25 9.59
CA PHE A 29 -5.38 8.07 9.48
C PHE A 29 -5.90 8.17 8.04
N VAL A 30 -5.04 8.56 7.09
CA VAL A 30 -5.45 8.74 5.68
C VAL A 30 -5.94 7.43 5.08
N THR A 31 -5.21 6.33 5.30
CA THR A 31 -5.55 5.02 4.75
C THR A 31 -6.85 4.47 5.33
N ARG A 32 -7.13 4.65 6.64
CA ARG A 32 -8.43 4.30 7.24
C ARG A 32 -9.59 5.09 6.65
N VAL A 33 -9.42 6.40 6.49
CA VAL A 33 -10.48 7.26 5.94
C VAL A 33 -10.75 6.90 4.47
N VAL A 34 -9.71 6.67 3.68
CA VAL A 34 -9.84 6.24 2.28
C VAL A 34 -10.57 4.91 2.17
N GLY A 35 -10.10 3.88 2.89
CA GLY A 35 -10.66 2.54 2.81
C GLY A 35 -12.08 2.40 3.36
N ASN A 36 -12.42 3.10 4.45
CA ASN A 36 -13.73 2.98 5.08
C ASN A 36 -14.82 3.77 4.35
N HIS A 37 -14.45 4.83 3.64
CA HIS A 37 -15.39 5.70 2.94
C HIS A 37 -15.34 5.55 1.42
N GLY A 38 -14.55 4.60 0.89
CA GLY A 38 -14.44 4.33 -0.54
C GLY A 38 -13.90 5.52 -1.34
N LEU A 39 -12.95 6.29 -0.77
CA LEU A 39 -12.46 7.52 -1.40
C LEU A 39 -11.41 7.22 -2.46
N LEU A 40 -11.56 7.80 -3.64
CA LEU A 40 -10.56 7.69 -4.70
C LEU A 40 -9.43 8.71 -4.50
N LEU A 41 -8.41 8.33 -3.72
CA LEU A 41 -7.17 9.10 -3.56
C LEU A 41 -6.01 8.38 -4.26
N LEU A 42 -6.06 8.27 -5.59
CA LEU A 42 -5.11 7.46 -6.38
C LEU A 42 -3.62 7.72 -6.08
N PRO A 43 -3.16 8.97 -5.88
CA PRO A 43 -1.74 9.22 -5.58
C PRO A 43 -1.25 8.62 -4.24
N LEU A 44 -2.16 8.11 -3.40
CA LEU A 44 -1.85 7.38 -2.18
C LEU A 44 -1.14 6.05 -2.46
N TYR A 45 -1.53 5.30 -3.50
CA TYR A 45 -0.99 3.96 -3.74
C TYR A 45 0.50 3.99 -4.15
N PRO A 46 0.94 4.83 -5.12
CA PRO A 46 2.36 5.02 -5.40
C PRO A 46 3.12 5.63 -4.22
N PHE A 47 2.43 6.42 -3.38
CA PHE A 47 3.04 6.91 -2.14
C PHE A 47 3.34 5.77 -1.17
N LEU A 48 2.38 4.87 -0.93
CA LEU A 48 2.54 3.72 -0.03
C LEU A 48 3.61 2.74 -0.54
N GLN A 49 3.67 2.49 -1.86
CA GLN A 49 4.70 1.64 -2.48
C GLN A 49 6.12 2.01 -2.04
N ARG A 50 6.42 3.31 -1.90
CA ARG A 50 7.75 3.79 -1.46
C ARG A 50 8.10 3.42 -0.03
N TYR A 51 7.12 3.05 0.79
CA TYR A 51 7.31 2.57 2.17
C TYR A 51 7.31 1.04 2.27
N LEU A 52 7.08 0.31 1.18
CA LEU A 52 7.04 -1.16 1.15
C LEU A 52 8.42 -1.79 0.97
N GLY A 53 9.47 -1.21 1.57
CA GLY A 53 10.79 -1.83 1.63
C GLY A 53 10.89 -2.78 2.82
N SER A 54 11.45 -3.97 2.65
CA SER A 54 11.59 -4.97 3.73
C SER A 54 12.34 -4.48 4.97
N HIS A 55 13.27 -3.56 4.79
CA HIS A 55 14.06 -2.95 5.87
C HIS A 55 13.42 -1.69 6.46
N GLN A 56 12.23 -1.31 5.99
CA GLN A 56 11.53 -0.12 6.46
C GLN A 56 11.15 -0.29 7.93
N ARG A 57 11.36 0.76 8.72
CA ARG A 57 10.89 0.80 10.11
C ARG A 57 9.36 0.68 10.15
N ASP A 58 8.85 -0.19 11.03
CA ASP A 58 7.41 -0.43 11.23
C ASP A 58 6.68 -0.90 9.94
N VAL A 59 7.38 -1.64 9.07
CA VAL A 59 6.86 -2.06 7.76
C VAL A 59 5.61 -2.92 7.82
N THR A 60 5.45 -3.73 8.88
CA THR A 60 4.25 -4.55 9.10
C THR A 60 3.01 -3.68 9.32
N ALA A 61 3.15 -2.57 10.04
CA ALA A 61 2.08 -1.58 10.18
C ALA A 61 1.77 -0.89 8.86
N ILE A 62 2.80 -0.55 8.07
CA ILE A 62 2.63 0.03 6.72
C ILE A 62 1.88 -0.94 5.80
N LEU A 63 2.21 -2.23 5.81
CA LEU A 63 1.49 -3.26 5.05
C LEU A 63 0.02 -3.32 5.46
N ALA A 64 -0.27 -3.32 6.77
CA ALA A 64 -1.65 -3.27 7.27
C ALA A 64 -2.39 -2.00 6.80
N TYR A 65 -1.71 -0.85 6.79
CA TYR A 65 -2.27 0.42 6.30
C TYR A 65 -2.49 0.42 4.79
N THR A 66 -1.64 -0.26 4.04
CA THR A 66 -1.84 -0.47 2.61
C THR A 66 -3.08 -1.32 2.36
N VAL A 67 -3.20 -2.45 3.05
CA VAL A 67 -4.38 -3.33 2.95
C VAL A 67 -5.66 -2.54 3.29
N GLN A 68 -5.69 -1.80 4.40
CA GLN A 68 -6.91 -1.10 4.80
C GLN A 68 -7.32 0.00 3.82
N ALA A 69 -6.39 0.63 3.10
CA ALA A 69 -6.69 1.63 2.07
C ALA A 69 -7.26 1.06 0.76
N CYS A 70 -7.17 -0.26 0.56
CA CYS A 70 -7.70 -0.93 -0.61
C CYS A 70 -9.22 -1.11 -0.48
N HIS A 71 -9.97 -0.92 -1.56
CA HIS A 71 -11.40 -1.19 -1.65
C HIS A 71 -11.82 -1.43 -3.10
N ASP A 72 -13.01 -1.98 -3.29
CA ASP A 72 -13.59 -2.39 -4.58
C ASP A 72 -13.58 -1.33 -5.69
N SER A 73 -13.67 -0.05 -5.33
CA SER A 73 -13.73 1.06 -6.29
C SER A 73 -12.35 1.50 -6.80
N VAL A 74 -11.26 0.99 -6.21
CA VAL A 74 -9.90 1.32 -6.63
C VAL A 74 -9.59 0.63 -7.96
N PRO A 75 -9.02 1.34 -8.96
CA PRO A 75 -8.62 0.73 -10.21
C PRO A 75 -7.65 -0.44 -10.00
N PRO A 76 -7.86 -1.59 -10.67
CA PRO A 76 -6.98 -2.74 -10.59
C PRO A 76 -5.50 -2.44 -10.85
N ASP A 77 -5.19 -1.52 -11.78
CA ASP A 77 -3.80 -1.15 -12.13
C ASP A 77 -3.00 -0.61 -10.93
N GLU A 78 -3.63 0.22 -10.09
CA GLU A 78 -3.03 0.77 -8.87
C GLU A 78 -2.72 -0.35 -7.86
N ILE A 79 -3.62 -1.34 -7.77
CA ILE A 79 -3.47 -2.50 -6.89
C ILE A 79 -2.41 -3.47 -7.42
N CYS A 80 -2.35 -3.69 -8.73
CA CYS A 80 -1.31 -4.49 -9.38
C CYS A 80 0.09 -3.95 -9.06
N GLY A 81 0.29 -2.64 -9.11
CA GLY A 81 1.55 -2.02 -8.72
C GLY A 81 1.93 -2.30 -7.25
N LEU A 82 0.94 -2.25 -6.34
CA LEU A 82 1.16 -2.61 -4.94
C LEU A 82 1.50 -4.09 -4.75
N LEU A 83 0.77 -4.99 -5.41
CA LEU A 83 1.02 -6.44 -5.34
C LEU A 83 2.41 -6.79 -5.89
N LYS A 84 2.83 -6.18 -7.00
CA LYS A 84 4.20 -6.32 -7.55
C LYS A 84 5.25 -5.86 -6.53
N ALA A 85 5.04 -4.73 -5.86
CA ALA A 85 5.96 -4.25 -4.83
C ALA A 85 6.02 -5.17 -3.60
N ILE A 86 4.88 -5.72 -3.15
CA ILE A 86 4.81 -6.69 -2.06
C ILE A 86 5.55 -7.97 -2.45
N ALA A 87 5.29 -8.51 -3.64
CA ALA A 87 5.93 -9.72 -4.13
C ALA A 87 7.46 -9.54 -4.21
N HIS A 88 7.92 -8.46 -4.86
CA HIS A 88 9.35 -8.20 -5.03
C HIS A 88 10.09 -8.03 -3.69
N ASN A 89 9.51 -7.32 -2.73
CA ASN A 89 10.21 -6.95 -1.50
C ASN A 89 10.03 -7.94 -0.34
N PHE A 90 8.97 -8.75 -0.34
CA PHE A 90 8.65 -9.66 0.76
C PHE A 90 8.55 -11.11 0.35
N VAL A 91 8.29 -11.42 -0.93
CA VAL A 91 8.09 -12.79 -1.42
C VAL A 91 9.22 -13.15 -2.37
N SER A 92 10.44 -13.19 -1.83
CA SER A 92 11.64 -13.59 -2.56
C SER A 92 12.48 -14.58 -1.74
N GLU A 93 13.30 -15.38 -2.40
CA GLU A 93 14.22 -16.34 -1.75
C GLU A 93 15.20 -15.67 -0.77
N ARG A 94 15.41 -14.36 -0.89
CA ARG A 94 16.31 -13.58 -0.03
C ARG A 94 15.63 -13.13 1.27
N CYS A 95 14.31 -13.26 1.37
CA CYS A 95 13.53 -12.84 2.52
C CYS A 95 13.48 -13.97 3.58
N PRO A 96 13.62 -13.63 4.88
CA PRO A 96 13.33 -14.58 5.95
C PRO A 96 11.91 -15.14 5.87
N GLU A 97 11.69 -16.37 6.35
CA GLU A 97 10.39 -17.04 6.30
C GLU A 97 9.26 -16.21 6.92
N GLU A 98 9.53 -15.54 8.04
CA GLU A 98 8.54 -14.66 8.69
C GLU A 98 8.15 -13.46 7.80
N GLN A 99 9.12 -12.87 7.10
CA GLN A 99 8.84 -11.78 6.17
C GLN A 99 8.04 -12.26 4.96
N MET A 100 8.36 -13.45 4.43
CA MET A 100 7.59 -14.08 3.36
C MET A 100 6.15 -14.36 3.78
N ALA A 101 5.94 -14.91 4.98
CA ALA A 101 4.61 -15.15 5.51
C ALA A 101 3.80 -13.85 5.64
N VAL A 102 4.42 -12.77 6.13
CA VAL A 102 3.80 -11.44 6.19
C VAL A 102 3.46 -10.92 4.79
N GLY A 103 4.37 -11.04 3.83
CA GLY A 103 4.15 -10.63 2.44
C GLY A 103 2.98 -11.36 1.78
N ILE A 104 2.94 -12.69 1.91
CA ILE A 104 1.87 -13.53 1.36
C ILE A 104 0.52 -13.19 2.01
N ASN A 105 0.51 -13.01 3.34
CA ASN A 105 -0.71 -12.61 4.06
C ASN A 105 -1.22 -11.23 3.64
N ALA A 106 -0.30 -10.26 3.45
CA ALA A 106 -0.66 -8.93 2.96
C ALA A 106 -1.23 -8.99 1.54
N ALA A 107 -0.59 -9.71 0.62
CA ALA A 107 -1.06 -9.88 -0.76
C ALA A 107 -2.46 -10.51 -0.80
N ARG A 108 -2.67 -11.61 -0.04
CA ARG A 108 -4.00 -12.23 0.11
C ARG A 108 -5.04 -11.22 0.59
N ALA A 109 -4.72 -10.43 1.61
CA ALA A 109 -5.65 -9.47 2.18
C ALA A 109 -5.98 -8.33 1.21
N VAL A 110 -5.03 -7.88 0.39
CA VAL A 110 -5.27 -6.93 -0.70
C VAL A 110 -6.24 -7.52 -1.72
N CYS A 111 -5.98 -8.73 -2.23
CA CYS A 111 -6.85 -9.39 -3.21
C CYS A 111 -8.27 -9.62 -2.68
N ASN A 112 -8.42 -9.94 -1.39
CA ASN A 112 -9.74 -10.06 -0.76
C ASN A 112 -10.51 -8.74 -0.72
N ARG A 113 -9.82 -7.59 -0.64
CA ARG A 113 -10.45 -6.26 -0.62
C ARG A 113 -10.72 -5.72 -2.02
N VAL A 114 -9.93 -6.13 -3.01
CA VAL A 114 -10.10 -5.74 -4.41
C VAL A 114 -10.05 -6.97 -5.32
N PRO A 115 -11.12 -7.80 -5.36
CA PRO A 115 -11.11 -9.05 -6.11
C PRO A 115 -10.93 -8.87 -7.62
N SER A 116 -11.32 -7.71 -8.16
CA SER A 116 -11.20 -7.35 -9.57
C SER A 116 -9.75 -7.40 -10.10
N VAL A 117 -8.76 -7.30 -9.22
CA VAL A 117 -7.34 -7.43 -9.61
C VAL A 117 -6.97 -8.83 -10.10
N LEU A 118 -7.73 -9.86 -9.70
CA LEU A 118 -7.49 -11.25 -10.11
C LEU A 118 -8.15 -11.59 -11.45
N SER A 119 -9.05 -10.74 -11.94
CA SER A 119 -9.77 -10.93 -13.19
C SER A 119 -9.11 -10.25 -14.37
N LEU A 120 -7.99 -9.54 -14.14
CA LEU A 120 -7.13 -9.09 -15.23
C LEU A 120 -6.47 -10.33 -15.85
N GLU A 121 -7.10 -10.87 -16.89
CA GLU A 121 -6.36 -11.65 -17.87
C GLU A 121 -5.26 -10.73 -18.41
N ASP A 122 -4.01 -11.19 -18.39
CA ASP A 122 -2.90 -10.50 -19.02
C ASP A 122 -3.25 -10.32 -20.52
N GLU A 123 -3.85 -9.17 -20.87
CA GLU A 123 -3.76 -8.67 -22.23
C GLU A 123 -2.30 -8.29 -22.45
N GLY A 124 -1.56 -9.31 -22.88
CA GLY A 124 -0.12 -9.38 -23.12
C GLY A 124 0.66 -8.07 -23.12
N GLU A 125 1.66 -8.01 -22.24
CA GLU A 125 2.97 -7.55 -22.67
C GLU A 125 3.60 -8.64 -23.56
N GLY A 126 3.07 -8.73 -24.79
CA GLY A 126 3.80 -9.24 -25.93
C GLY A 126 4.46 -8.06 -26.63
N ALA A 127 5.73 -7.79 -26.31
CA ALA A 127 6.77 -7.21 -27.17
C ALA A 127 8.09 -7.08 -26.38
#